data_AF-A0A6N7TMT7-F1
#
_entry.id   AF-A0A6N7TMT7-F1
#
_cell.length_a   1.000
_cell.length_b   1.000
_cell.length_c   1.000
_cell.angle_alpha   90.00
_cell.angle_beta   90.00
_cell.angle_gamma   90.00
#
_symmetry.space_group_name_H-M   'P 1'
#
loop_
_entity.id
_entity.type
_entity.pdbx_description
1 polymer ?
#
loop_
_entity_poly.entity_id
_entity_poly.type
_entity_poly.pdbx_seq_one_letter_code
_entity_poly.pdbx_strand_id
1 'polypeptide(L)'
;MENELFESCKTRTVTVKKPIKLKKVMVDGKKRLEEERIEYAEEQVVVPANVTAQIFYLKNRKPDKWKDKPQENTTEAQNNDMQTLADLLQRPVPDRDIKDFET
;
A
#
# COMPACT_ATOMS: atom_id res chain seq x y z
N MET A 1 -14.40 -6.43 -9.09
CA MET A 1 -13.49 -5.37 -8.65
C MET A 1 -12.87 -5.66 -7.28
N GLU A 2 -13.64 -5.90 -6.22
CA GLU A 2 -13.07 -6.12 -4.86
C GLU A 2 -12.18 -7.38 -4.76
N ASN A 3 -12.54 -8.48 -5.44
CA ASN A 3 -11.74 -9.72 -5.41
C ASN A 3 -10.35 -9.56 -6.04
N GLU A 4 -10.23 -8.81 -7.13
CA GLU A 4 -8.95 -8.58 -7.82
C GLU A 4 -8.01 -7.69 -6.99
N LEU A 5 -8.57 -6.70 -6.29
CA LEU A 5 -7.83 -5.86 -5.37
C LEU A 5 -7.24 -6.69 -4.23
N PHE A 6 -8.05 -7.58 -3.64
CA PHE A 6 -7.58 -8.48 -2.58
C PHE A 6 -6.51 -9.47 -3.07
N GLU A 7 -6.66 -10.04 -4.25
CA GLU A 7 -5.64 -10.94 -4.81
C GLU A 7 -4.34 -10.21 -5.13
N SER A 8 -4.41 -8.94 -5.50
CA SER A 8 -3.23 -8.07 -5.67
C SER A 8 -2.51 -7.76 -4.36
N CYS A 9 -3.19 -7.92 -3.21
CA CYS A 9 -2.58 -7.75 -1.89
C CYS A 9 -1.66 -8.91 -1.51
N LYS A 10 -1.76 -10.06 -2.18
CA LYS A 10 -1.00 -11.27 -1.86
C LYS A 10 0.11 -11.49 -2.87
N THR A 11 1.20 -12.11 -2.41
CA THR A 11 2.20 -12.68 -3.31
C THR A 11 1.60 -13.90 -4.00
N ARG A 12 1.69 -13.96 -5.33
CA ARG A 12 1.14 -15.05 -6.13
C ARG A 12 2.17 -15.57 -7.13
N THR A 13 2.17 -16.87 -7.36
CA THR A 13 2.95 -17.51 -8.41
C THR A 13 2.09 -17.61 -9.67
N VAL A 14 2.58 -17.07 -10.78
CA VAL A 14 1.88 -17.11 -12.07
C VAL A 14 2.75 -17.89 -13.05
N THR A 15 2.15 -18.86 -13.73
CA THR A 15 2.82 -19.59 -14.81
C THR A 15 2.80 -18.75 -16.08
N VAL A 16 3.98 -18.39 -16.57
CA VAL A 16 4.16 -17.60 -17.79
C VAL A 16 4.82 -18.46 -18.85
N LYS A 17 4.28 -18.43 -20.08
CA LYS A 17 4.90 -19.09 -21.23
C LYS A 17 5.97 -18.18 -21.82
N LYS A 18 7.24 -18.50 -21.63
CA LYS A 18 8.35 -17.73 -22.21
C LYS A 18 8.90 -18.44 -23.45
N PRO A 19 9.19 -17.68 -24.54
CA PRO A 19 9.82 -18.24 -25.71
C PRO A 19 11.31 -18.50 -25.43
N ILE A 20 11.76 -19.73 -25.67
CA ILE A 20 13.16 -20.11 -25.60
C ILE A 20 13.62 -20.41 -27.03
N LYS A 21 14.67 -19.70 -27.46
CA LYS A 21 15.31 -19.97 -28.75
C LYS A 21 16.22 -21.17 -28.59
N LEU A 22 15.93 -22.25 -29.32
CA LEU A 22 16.72 -23.46 -29.35
C LEU A 22 17.43 -23.57 -30.69
N LYS A 23 18.71 -23.94 -30.64
CA LYS A 23 19.53 -24.20 -31.82
C LYS A 23 20.00 -25.65 -31.79
N LYS A 24 19.57 -26.44 -32.76
CA LYS A 24 20.06 -27.80 -32.96
C LYS A 24 21.08 -27.78 -34.09
N VAL A 25 22.27 -28.29 -33.80
CA VAL A 25 23.34 -28.44 -34.79
C VAL A 25 23.51 -29.92 -35.07
N MET A 26 23.28 -30.32 -36.32
CA MET A 26 23.53 -31.68 -36.78
C MET A 26 24.72 -31.65 -37.74
N VAL A 27 25.66 -32.58 -37.56
CA VAL A 27 26.83 -32.73 -38.44
C VAL A 27 26.67 -34.05 -39.17
N ASP A 28 26.46 -33.98 -40.48
CA ASP A 28 26.36 -35.15 -41.35
C ASP A 28 27.60 -35.18 -42.24
N GLY A 29 28.60 -35.95 -41.83
CA GLY A 29 29.92 -35.97 -42.46
C GLY A 29 30.64 -34.61 -42.43
N LYS A 30 30.89 -34.01 -43.61
CA LYS A 30 31.57 -32.70 -43.77
C LYS A 30 30.64 -31.48 -43.69
N LYS A 31 29.31 -31.66 -43.68
CA LYS A 31 28.35 -30.55 -43.69
C LYS A 31 27.72 -30.35 -42.31
N ARG A 32 27.61 -29.08 -41.91
CA ARG A 32 26.93 -28.65 -40.68
C ARG A 32 25.56 -28.11 -41.04
N LEU A 33 24.50 -28.71 -40.49
CA LEU A 33 23.13 -28.23 -40.58
C LEU A 33 22.75 -27.57 -39.26
N GLU A 34 22.16 -26.38 -39.34
CA GLU A 34 21.70 -25.62 -38.18
C GLU A 34 20.18 -25.42 -38.29
N GLU A 35 19.44 -25.90 -37.30
CA GLU A 35 17.99 -25.73 -37.19
C GLU A 35 17.70 -24.86 -35.98
N GLU A 36 17.03 -23.74 -36.20
CA GLU A 36 16.57 -22.84 -35.14
C GLU A 36 15.06 -23.00 -34.95
N ARG A 37 14.63 -23.22 -33.69
CA ARG A 37 13.21 -23.27 -33.34
C ARG A 37 12.93 -22.46 -32.08
N ILE A 38 11.72 -21.92 -31.99
CA ILE A 38 11.22 -21.26 -30.78
C ILE A 38 10.30 -22.25 -30.07
N GLU A 39 10.64 -22.60 -28.84
CA GLU A 39 9.83 -23.48 -27.99
C GLU A 39 9.32 -22.67 -26.81
N TYR A 40 8.04 -22.79 -26.49
CA TYR A 40 7.42 -22.10 -25.35
C TYR A 40 7.50 -23.00 -24.12
N ALA A 41 8.28 -22.59 -23.13
CA ALA A 41 8.38 -23.28 -21.85
C ALA A 41 7.53 -22.58 -20.79
N GLU A 42 6.96 -23.36 -19.88
CA GLU A 42 6.21 -22.85 -18.73
C GLU A 42 7.17 -22.55 -17.58
N GLU A 43 7.22 -21.29 -17.16
CA GLU A 43 8.03 -20.83 -16.03
C GLU A 43 7.11 -20.27 -14.94
N GLN A 44 7.36 -20.66 -13.69
CA GLN A 44 6.66 -20.09 -12.54
C GLN A 44 7.33 -18.78 -12.13
N VAL A 45 6.64 -17.66 -12.33
CA VAL A 45 7.10 -16.32 -11.95
C VAL A 45 6.40 -15.89 -10.66
N VAL A 46 7.18 -15.43 -9.69
CA VAL A 46 6.63 -14.85 -8.45
C VAL A 46 6.24 -13.40 -8.72
N VAL A 47 4.96 -13.10 -8.57
CA VAL A 47 4.42 -11.73 -8.56
C VAL A 47 4.33 -11.29 -7.10
N PRO A 48 5.12 -10.30 -6.67
CA PRO A 48 5.10 -9.84 -5.28
C PRO A 48 3.79 -9.13 -4.95
N ALA A 49 3.44 -9.15 -3.66
CA ALA A 49 2.31 -8.39 -3.13
C ALA A 49 2.44 -6.89 -3.41
N ASN A 50 1.34 -6.25 -3.85
CA ASN A 50 1.32 -4.81 -4.10
C ASN A 50 0.99 -4.05 -2.80
N VAL A 51 1.95 -3.25 -2.32
CA VAL A 51 1.82 -2.48 -1.07
C VAL A 51 0.73 -1.41 -1.17
N THR A 52 0.58 -0.76 -2.33
CA THR A 52 -0.48 0.24 -2.55
C THR A 52 -1.87 -0.40 -2.52
N ALA A 53 -2.02 -1.59 -3.11
CA ALA A 53 -3.26 -2.35 -3.04
C ALA A 53 -3.61 -2.73 -1.59
N GLN A 54 -2.62 -3.14 -0.80
CA GLN A 54 -2.79 -3.43 0.64
C GLN A 54 -3.25 -2.19 1.42
N ILE A 55 -2.60 -1.04 1.20
CA ILE A 55 -2.98 0.22 1.86
C ILE A 55 -4.43 0.59 1.52
N PHE A 56 -4.80 0.54 0.24
CA PHE A 56 -6.16 0.86 -0.20
C PHE A 56 -7.19 -0.12 0.36
N TYR A 57 -6.88 -1.41 0.36
CA TYR A 57 -7.73 -2.45 0.93
C TYR A 57 -7.96 -2.24 2.43
N LEU A 58 -6.92 -1.89 3.18
CA LEU A 58 -6.99 -1.65 4.62
C LEU A 58 -7.71 -0.34 4.96
N LYS A 59 -7.55 0.71 4.16
CA LYS A 59 -8.32 1.95 4.30
C LYS A 59 -9.83 1.71 4.17
N ASN A 60 -10.24 0.83 3.26
CA ASN A 60 -11.67 0.52 3.04
C ASN A 60 -12.25 -0.45 4.07
N ARG A 61 -11.46 -1.42 4.57
CA ARG A 61 -11.93 -2.49 5.48
C ARG A 61 -11.65 -2.24 6.97
N LYS A 62 -10.64 -1.44 7.30
CA LYS A 62 -10.25 -1.07 8.68
C LYS A 62 -9.91 0.42 8.77
N PRO A 63 -10.87 1.31 8.47
CA PRO A 63 -10.64 2.74 8.47
C PRO A 63 -10.16 3.26 9.83
N ASP A 64 -10.65 2.68 10.94
CA ASP A 64 -10.30 3.11 12.31
C ASP A 64 -8.79 3.13 12.58
N LYS A 65 -8.02 2.23 11.93
CA LYS A 65 -6.57 2.08 12.13
C LYS A 65 -5.72 2.57 10.96
N TRP A 66 -6.29 2.69 9.76
CA TRP A 66 -5.54 2.90 8.52
C TRP A 66 -5.94 4.16 7.74
N LYS A 67 -6.95 4.92 8.22
CA LYS A 67 -7.31 6.21 7.64
C LYS A 67 -6.22 7.25 7.96
N ASP A 68 -5.79 8.00 6.96
CA ASP A 68 -4.64 8.92 7.07
C ASP A 68 -4.82 10.01 8.13
N LYS A 69 -6.08 10.42 8.36
CA LYS A 69 -6.48 11.31 9.44
C LYS A 69 -7.38 10.50 10.36
N PRO A 70 -6.86 9.96 11.48
CA PRO A 70 -7.71 9.46 12.54
C PRO A 70 -8.69 10.58 12.88
N GLN A 71 -10.00 10.30 12.89
CA GLN A 71 -10.90 11.22 13.57
C GLN A 71 -10.51 11.11 15.03
N GLU A 72 -9.84 12.12 15.57
CA GLU A 72 -9.84 12.33 17.01
C GLU A 72 -11.30 12.23 17.44
N ASN A 73 -11.58 11.38 18.43
CA ASN A 73 -12.91 11.28 19.02
C ASN A 73 -13.30 12.70 19.43
N THR A 74 -14.05 13.38 18.56
CA THR A 74 -14.18 14.84 18.62
C THR A 74 -14.87 15.23 19.92
N THR A 75 -15.67 14.30 20.45
CA THR A 75 -16.29 14.36 21.77
C THR A 75 -15.29 14.43 22.92
N GLU A 76 -14.21 13.66 22.92
CA GLU A 76 -13.23 13.64 24.02
C GLU A 76 -12.36 14.91 24.04
N ALA A 77 -11.92 15.34 22.86
CA ALA A 77 -11.17 16.59 22.70
C ALA A 77 -12.03 17.81 23.06
N GLN A 78 -13.26 17.90 22.54
CA GLN A 78 -14.20 18.97 22.86
C GLN A 78 -14.59 19.00 24.35
N ASN A 79 -14.74 17.83 24.98
CA ASN A 79 -15.04 17.76 26.42
C ASN A 79 -13.87 18.29 27.25
N ASN A 80 -12.62 17.95 26.90
CA ASN A 80 -11.44 18.49 27.59
C ASN A 80 -11.34 20.02 27.41
N ASP A 81 -11.59 20.52 26.20
CA ASP A 81 -11.58 21.96 25.92
C ASP A 81 -12.68 22.70 26.68
N MET A 82 -13.89 22.14 26.78
CA MET A 82 -14.97 22.72 27.59
C MET A 82 -14.65 22.70 29.09
N GLN A 83 -14.00 21.64 29.60
CA GLN A 83 -13.60 21.56 31.00
C GLN A 83 -12.50 22.57 31.34
N THR A 84 -11.52 22.78 30.45
CA THR A 84 -10.46 23.78 30.65
C THR A 84 -11.00 25.20 30.64
N LEU A 85 -11.95 25.52 29.75
CA LEU A 85 -12.65 26.81 29.73
C LEU A 85 -13.50 27.01 31.00
N ALA A 86 -14.17 25.96 31.48
CA ALA A 86 -14.97 26.01 32.70
C ALA A 86 -14.10 26.25 33.95
N ASP A 87 -12.93 25.60 34.05
CA ASP A 87 -11.98 25.80 35.14
C ASP A 87 -11.41 27.23 35.14
N LEU A 88 -11.12 27.79 33.96
CA LEU A 88 -10.67 29.18 33.82
C LEU A 88 -11.73 30.21 34.26
N LEU A 89 -13.01 29.91 34.02
CA LEU A 89 -14.13 30.75 34.48
C LEU A 89 -14.35 30.65 36.00
N GLN A 90 -14.14 29.47 36.59
CA GLN A 90 -14.24 29.26 38.04
C GLN A 90 -13.04 29.83 38.80
N ARG A 91 -11.87 29.85 38.17
CA ARG A 91 -10.61 30.35 38.75
C ARG A 91 -9.95 31.29 37.75
N PRO A 92 -10.45 32.54 37.65
CA PRO A 92 -9.84 33.52 36.77
C PRO A 92 -8.40 33.75 37.20
N VAL A 93 -7.49 33.69 36.23
CA VAL A 93 -6.07 33.96 36.48
C VAL A 93 -5.94 35.44 36.86
N PRO A 94 -5.31 35.77 38.00
CA PRO A 94 -5.13 37.16 38.41
C PRO A 94 -4.19 37.90 37.43
N ASP A 95 -4.49 39.18 37.21
CA ASP A 95 -3.64 40.17 36.52
C ASP A 95 -3.15 39.79 35.12
N ARG A 96 -4.08 39.49 34.20
CA ARG A 96 -3.80 39.56 32.75
C ARG A 96 -4.41 40.84 32.19
N ASP A 97 -3.58 41.80 31.77
CA ASP A 97 -4.07 42.97 31.04
C ASP A 97 -4.27 42.56 29.58
N ILE A 98 -5.35 43.02 28.96
CA ILE A 98 -5.67 42.69 27.56
C ILE A 98 -4.55 43.13 26.61
N LYS A 99 -3.81 44.17 27.02
CA LYS A 99 -2.67 44.76 26.31
C LYS A 99 -1.48 43.80 26.20
N ASP A 100 -1.39 42.78 27.05
CA ASP A 100 -0.31 41.78 27.01
C ASP A 100 -0.44 40.82 25.82
N PHE A 101 -1.59 40.80 25.13
CA PHE A 101 -1.88 39.91 23.99
C PHE A 101 -1.90 40.63 22.64
N GLU A 102 -1.76 41.95 22.62
CA GLU A 102 -1.65 42.73 21.39
C GLU A 102 -0.15 42.95 21.09
N THR A 103 0.46 42.03 20.33
CA THR A 103 1.79 42.22 19.72
C THR A 103 1.66 42.69 18.28
#